data_AF-A0AAW2U4A2-F1
#
_entry.id   AF-A0AAW2U4A2-F1
#
_cell.length_a   1.000
_cell.length_b   1.000
_cell.length_c   1.000
_cell.angle_alpha   90.00
_cell.angle_beta   90.00
_cell.angle_gamma   90.00
#
_symmetry.space_group_name_H-M   'P 1'
#
loop_
_entity.id
_entity.type
_entity.pdbx_description
1 polymer ?
#
loop_
_entity_poly.entity_id
_entity_poly.type
_entity_poly.pdbx_seq_one_letter_code
_entity_poly.pdbx_strand_id
1 'polypeptide(L)'
;MRIPSRISLLFLMIISCFTPISANPSAQSFYDEKVLRNDSVSIKKASNDYGNIVHEIPSAVLYPSCIKDISDLVRSSNERSPPFTVAARGRGIR
;
A
#
# COMPACT_ATOMS: atom_id res chain seq x y z
N MET A 1 -8.01 -44.63 -18.66
CA MET A 1 -8.15 -43.33 -19.35
C MET A 1 -6.90 -42.51 -19.04
N ARG A 2 -6.01 -42.29 -20.03
CA ARG A 2 -4.69 -41.67 -19.83
C ARG A 2 -4.83 -40.16 -20.04
N ILE A 3 -4.91 -39.41 -18.95
CA ILE A 3 -5.07 -37.96 -19.00
C ILE A 3 -3.79 -37.37 -19.64
N PRO A 4 -3.88 -36.59 -20.74
CA PRO A 4 -2.71 -36.04 -21.40
C PRO A 4 -1.99 -35.08 -20.45
N SER A 5 -0.67 -35.25 -20.31
CA SER A 5 0.16 -34.60 -19.28
C SER A 5 0.08 -33.06 -19.29
N ARG A 6 -0.28 -32.47 -20.44
CA ARG A 6 -0.40 -31.02 -20.61
C ARG A 6 -1.67 -30.44 -19.98
N ILE A 7 -2.79 -31.18 -20.00
CA ILE A 7 -4.04 -30.74 -19.37
C ILE A 7 -3.93 -30.83 -17.85
N SER A 8 -3.24 -31.85 -17.34
CA SER A 8 -2.90 -31.96 -15.91
C SER A 8 -2.02 -30.79 -15.44
N LEU A 9 -1.05 -30.36 -16.25
CA LEU A 9 -0.16 -29.24 -15.93
C LEU A 9 -0.89 -27.89 -15.89
N LEU A 10 -1.85 -27.67 -16.80
CA LEU A 10 -2.69 -26.47 -16.82
C LEU A 10 -3.60 -26.38 -15.60
N PHE A 11 -4.17 -27.51 -15.15
CA PHE A 11 -4.97 -27.56 -13.91
C PHE A 11 -4.15 -27.26 -12.66
N LEU A 12 -2.89 -27.70 -12.59
CA LEU A 12 -1.95 -27.37 -11.51
C LEU A 12 -1.58 -25.89 -11.45
N MET A 13 -1.42 -25.22 -12.61
CA MET A 13 -1.16 -23.77 -12.70
C MET A 13 -2.35 -22.93 -12.19
N ILE A 14 -3.59 -23.37 -12.44
CA ILE A 14 -4.78 -22.66 -11.97
C ILE A 14 -4.90 -22.77 -10.45
N ILE A 15 -4.62 -23.94 -9.85
CA ILE A 15 -4.67 -24.13 -8.39
C ILE A 15 -3.63 -23.25 -7.67
N SER A 16 -2.42 -23.06 -8.23
CA SER A 16 -1.41 -22.17 -7.61
C SER A 16 -1.76 -20.67 -7.71
N CYS A 17 -2.66 -20.29 -8.60
CA CYS A 17 -3.16 -18.91 -8.71
C CYS A 17 -4.35 -18.62 -7.78
N PHE A 18 -5.01 -19.66 -7.25
CA PHE A 18 -6.19 -19.54 -6.38
C PHE A 18 -5.95 -19.92 -4.92
N THR A 19 -4.77 -20.43 -4.54
CA THR A 19 -4.39 -20.40 -3.14
C THR A 19 -4.14 -18.94 -2.76
N PRO A 20 -4.79 -18.37 -1.73
CA PRO A 20 -4.19 -17.22 -1.08
C PRO A 20 -2.82 -17.73 -0.60
N ILE A 21 -1.75 -17.26 -1.24
CA ILE A 21 -0.44 -17.28 -0.59
C ILE A 21 -0.72 -16.62 0.74
N SER A 22 -0.70 -17.42 1.80
CA SER A 22 -0.83 -16.95 3.16
C SER A 22 0.31 -15.95 3.33
N ALA A 23 -0.02 -14.68 3.12
CA ALA A 23 0.86 -13.58 3.41
C ALA A 23 1.26 -13.80 4.86
N ASN A 24 2.57 -13.91 5.07
CA ASN A 24 3.17 -14.11 6.37
C ASN A 24 2.40 -13.26 7.41
N PRO A 25 1.67 -13.86 8.37
CA PRO A 25 0.74 -13.12 9.23
C PRO A 25 1.46 -12.12 10.16
N SER A 26 2.80 -12.08 10.11
CA SER A 26 3.63 -11.09 10.79
C SER A 26 3.69 -9.71 10.11
N ALA A 27 3.26 -9.57 8.84
CA ALA A 27 3.32 -8.29 8.11
C ALA A 27 1.97 -7.55 8.04
N GLN A 28 0.87 -8.16 8.51
CA GLN A 28 -0.35 -7.42 8.86
C GLN A 28 -0.19 -6.85 10.26
N SER A 29 0.82 -6.00 10.46
CA SER A 29 0.78 -5.10 11.60
C SER A 29 -0.49 -4.29 11.46
N PHE A 30 -1.35 -4.43 12.45
CA PHE A 30 -2.57 -3.69 12.74
C PHE A 30 -2.38 -2.20 12.46
N TYR A 31 -2.48 -1.79 11.19
CA TYR A 31 -2.73 -0.40 10.85
C TYR A 31 -4.14 -0.18 11.34
N ASP A 32 -4.25 0.45 12.51
CA ASP A 32 -5.52 0.99 12.97
C ASP A 32 -6.10 1.75 11.77
N GLU A 33 -7.27 1.32 11.29
CA GLU A 33 -7.90 1.78 10.03
C GLU A 33 -7.98 3.32 9.98
N LYS A 34 -7.90 3.95 11.14
CA LYS A 34 -7.85 5.38 11.37
C LYS A 34 -6.57 6.09 10.89
N VAL A 35 -5.43 5.40 10.81
CA VAL A 35 -4.08 5.97 10.61
C VAL A 35 -3.72 6.10 9.13
N LEU A 36 -4.09 5.16 8.27
CA LEU A 36 -3.84 5.23 6.83
C LEU A 36 -5.15 5.40 6.07
N ARG A 37 -5.33 6.54 5.41
CA ARG A 37 -6.59 6.91 4.76
C ARG A 37 -6.48 6.98 3.25
N ASN A 38 -7.43 6.38 2.55
CA ASN A 38 -7.59 6.50 1.09
C ASN A 38 -8.90 7.24 0.70
N ASP A 39 -9.57 7.87 1.67
CA ASP A 39 -10.80 8.60 1.41
C ASP A 39 -10.53 9.87 0.60
N SER A 40 -11.52 10.28 -0.20
CA SER A 40 -11.40 11.41 -1.13
C SER A 40 -11.11 12.74 -0.42
N VAL A 41 -11.57 12.92 0.82
CA VAL A 41 -11.33 14.15 1.61
C VAL A 41 -9.87 14.23 2.02
N SER A 42 -9.31 13.13 2.53
CA SER A 42 -7.89 13.05 2.90
C SER A 42 -6.98 13.23 1.70
N ILE A 43 -7.25 12.53 0.60
CA ILE A 43 -6.48 12.64 -0.65
C ILE A 43 -6.52 14.09 -1.16
N LYS A 44 -7.71 14.67 -1.34
CA LYS A 44 -7.85 16.06 -1.84
C LYS A 44 -7.09 17.07 -1.00
N LYS A 45 -7.10 16.90 0.33
CA LYS A 45 -6.31 17.76 1.24
C LYS A 45 -4.82 17.59 1.04
N ALA A 46 -4.35 16.37 0.81
CA ALA A 46 -2.94 16.07 0.59
C ALA A 46 -2.45 16.40 -0.83
N SER A 47 -3.35 16.58 -1.80
CA SER A 47 -3.00 16.86 -3.20
C SER A 47 -2.61 18.30 -3.52
N ASN A 48 -2.64 19.21 -2.56
CA ASN A 48 -2.36 20.62 -2.78
C ASN A 48 -1.26 21.08 -1.81
N ASP A 49 -0.26 21.79 -2.32
CA ASP A 49 0.70 22.54 -1.52
C ASP A 49 0.14 23.92 -1.13
N TYR A 50 0.93 24.70 -0.38
CA TYR A 50 0.51 26.04 0.04
C TYR A 50 0.48 27.04 -1.13
N GLY A 51 1.38 26.90 -2.10
CA GLY A 51 1.46 27.78 -3.27
C GLY A 51 0.37 27.52 -4.30
N ASN A 52 -0.30 26.37 -4.22
CA ASN A 52 -1.19 25.83 -5.24
C ASN A 52 -0.48 25.73 -6.61
N ILE A 53 0.81 25.35 -6.60
CA ILE A 53 1.65 25.26 -7.80
C ILE A 53 1.86 23.79 -8.19
N VAL A 54 2.14 22.93 -7.21
CA VAL A 54 2.35 21.50 -7.44
C VAL A 54 1.15 20.70 -6.93
N HIS A 55 0.59 19.89 -7.81
CA HIS A 55 -0.54 19.01 -7.53
C HIS A 55 -0.18 17.56 -7.83
N GLU A 56 0.18 16.82 -6.79
CA GLU A 56 0.34 15.36 -6.87
C GLU A 56 -0.80 14.66 -6.14
N ILE A 57 -1.36 13.61 -6.74
CA ILE A 57 -2.47 12.86 -6.13
C ILE A 57 -1.88 11.63 -5.43
N PRO A 58 -1.82 11.60 -4.08
CA PRO A 58 -1.32 10.44 -3.37
C PRO A 58 -2.34 9.30 -3.38
N SER A 59 -1.86 8.05 -3.32
CA SER A 59 -2.73 6.88 -3.20
C SER A 59 -3.35 6.74 -1.80
N ALA A 60 -2.67 7.24 -0.76
CA ALA A 60 -3.13 7.23 0.62
C ALA A 60 -2.42 8.32 1.45
N VAL A 61 -2.98 8.65 2.62
CA VAL A 61 -2.45 9.66 3.55
C VAL A 61 -2.31 9.05 4.94
N LEU A 62 -1.10 9.09 5.50
CA LEU A 62 -0.82 8.66 6.86
C LEU A 62 -1.08 9.82 7.86
N TYR A 63 -1.85 9.54 8.91
CA TYR A 63 -2.05 10.39 10.09
C TYR A 63 -1.38 9.72 11.30
N PRO A 64 -0.03 9.82 11.42
CA PRO A 64 0.70 9.13 12.47
C PRO A 64 0.34 9.67 13.85
N SER A 65 0.24 8.76 14.81
CA SER A 65 0.03 9.05 16.24
C SER A 65 1.33 8.98 17.04
N CYS A 66 2.33 8.26 16.53
CA CYS A 66 3.63 8.12 17.15
C CYS A 66 4.75 7.97 16.09
N ILE A 67 6.01 8.01 16.54
CA ILE A 67 7.20 7.87 15.69
C ILE A 67 7.21 6.50 14.97
N LYS A 68 6.71 5.46 15.65
CA LYS A 68 6.69 4.10 15.10
C LYS A 68 5.91 4.01 13.79
N ASP A 69 4.76 4.69 13.71
CA ASP A 69 3.90 4.72 12.51
C ASP A 69 4.66 5.24 11.28
N ILE A 70 5.50 6.26 11.47
CA ILE A 70 6.33 6.85 10.40
C ILE A 70 7.44 5.88 10.02
N SER A 71 8.15 5.30 11.01
CA SER A 71 9.25 4.36 10.75
C SER A 71 8.78 3.11 10.02
N ASP A 72 7.58 2.60 10.35
CA ASP A 72 7.00 1.42 9.73
C ASP A 72 6.57 1.71 8.28
N LEU A 73 6.02 2.90 7.98
CA LEU A 73 5.71 3.32 6.61
C LEU A 73 6.96 3.37 5.73
N VAL A 74 8.04 4.02 6.22
CA VAL A 74 9.29 4.17 5.46
C VAL A 74 9.95 2.81 5.23
N ARG A 75 9.99 1.94 6.27
CA ARG A 75 10.49 0.57 6.13
C ARG A 75 9.70 -0.21 5.08
N SER A 76 8.36 -0.16 5.16
CA SER A 76 7.46 -0.87 4.22
C SER A 76 7.63 -0.41 2.77
N SER A 77 7.97 0.86 2.54
CA SER A 77 8.34 1.36 1.21
C SER A 77 9.65 0.75 0.72
N ASN A 78 10.69 0.84 1.55
CA ASN A 78 12.03 0.42 1.17
C ASN A 78 12.16 -1.09 0.95
N GLU A 79 11.32 -1.90 1.60
CA GLU A 79 11.26 -3.35 1.40
C GLU A 79 10.56 -3.77 0.10
N ARG A 80 9.87 -2.85 -0.60
CA ARG A 80 9.22 -3.12 -1.90
C ARG A 80 10.17 -2.88 -3.07
N SER A 81 9.91 -3.58 -4.17
CA SER A 81 10.67 -3.43 -5.42
C SER A 81 9.69 -3.26 -6.62
N PRO A 82 9.55 -2.04 -7.18
CA PRO A 82 10.20 -0.80 -6.75
C PRO A 82 9.60 -0.24 -5.44
N PRO A 83 10.37 0.54 -4.66
CA PRO A 83 9.83 1.28 -3.52
C PRO A 83 8.73 2.26 -3.96
N PHE A 84 7.75 2.51 -3.09
CA PHE A 84 6.73 3.53 -3.33
C PHE A 84 7.15 4.88 -2.75
N THR A 85 6.70 5.98 -3.36
CA THR A 85 7.07 7.33 -2.90
C THR A 85 6.42 7.67 -1.55
N VAL A 86 7.16 8.36 -0.70
CA VAL A 86 6.68 8.89 0.58
C VAL A 86 7.05 10.36 0.65
N ALA A 87 6.06 11.22 0.85
CA ALA A 87 6.24 12.67 0.94
C ALA A 87 5.66 13.21 2.26
N ALA A 88 6.40 14.10 2.91
CA ALA A 88 5.90 14.81 4.08
C ALA A 88 4.99 15.97 3.65
N ARG A 89 3.78 16.04 4.21
CA ARG A 89 2.85 17.14 3.92
C ARG A 89 3.16 18.34 4.81
N GLY A 90 3.34 19.52 4.19
CA GLY A 90 3.46 20.79 4.90
C GLY A 90 2.16 21.23 5.60
N ARG A 91 2.27 22.19 6.52
CA ARG A 91 1.13 22.81 7.22
C ARG A 91 1.05 24.30 6.85
N GLY A 92 0.60 24.61 5.63
CA GLY A 92 0.36 25.99 5.23
C GLY A 92 -0.47 26.74 6.30
N ILE A 93 0.07 27.84 6.82
CA ILE A 93 -0.58 28.71 7.82
C ILE A 93 -1.42 29.75 7.08
N ARG A 94 -2.70 29.48 6.83
CA ARG A 94 -3.71 30.53 6.67
C ARG A 94 -5.04 30.08 7.26
#